data_AF-A0A928CFN5-F1
#
_entry.id   AF-A0A928CFN5-F1
#
_cell.length_a   1.000
_cell.length_b   1.000
_cell.length_c   1.000
_cell.angle_alpha   90.00
_cell.angle_beta   90.00
_cell.angle_gamma   90.00
#
_symmetry.space_group_name_H-M   'P 1'
#
loop_
_entity.id
_entity.type
_entity.pdbx_description
1 polymer ?
#
loop_
_entity_poly.entity_id
_entity_poly.type
_entity_poly.pdbx_seq_one_letter_code
_entity_poly.pdbx_strand_id
1 'polypeptide(L)'
;MIKHYNIPIFLPELACPYRCVYCNQFHITGNSDVVKPEDVKNIIDSHLASFKEENRFVEVAFFGGNFTGLPVKMQNDYLEVVQPYLDKNLVHGIRCSTRPDYISLQRVKEIKHLGMRNIELGAQSTNDEVLKHCKRGHTYNDIVEASQIILSEDITLGLQMMIGLPYDSEEKDFQTAKDIVNLGAKETRIYPCIVVKDTELESLYRNGDYEALSINEAVSRSSKLYSYFIENQVKVLRIGLHQSDELDKDGYVAGPYHKNFAEMVFSHIWKEKFENLKTLESENLTKNIIINVPESQINHAIGWNGENKRMLSEWFRNVEFRVTESPSHQVTKSLSKSLSLSESLSKSLSLSEFNFTITTRDELPTIIADSRMPEEAKKNLKKLGNVLFINPTSVTYNSIASHPDIFFFQKDDALIYAPNAPKRIIKELKKLKIKLIEGKKEVGKKYPETVPYNAVGIGNLLIHNLKHTDETILSSYENHINVNQGYTRCNLLALNEKAFITSDLAISRQLSAVNSQSQSSTVKVLYIDPKQIKLEGQRNGFFPGCCGVWKNNLIVCGSTKNLKEKTELDKFLKDNNFNLIELYDGELIDVGSIFFN
;
A
#
# COMPACT_ATOMS: atom_id res chain seq x y z
N MET A 1 6.45 26.12 8.21
CA MET A 1 6.46 26.42 6.76
C MET A 1 5.69 27.70 6.53
N ILE A 2 6.17 28.58 5.66
CA ILE A 2 5.43 29.79 5.25
C ILE A 2 4.28 29.34 4.36
N LYS A 3 3.05 29.78 4.63
CA LYS A 3 1.89 29.42 3.81
C LYS A 3 1.73 30.41 2.66
N HIS A 4 1.65 29.91 1.44
CA HIS A 4 1.43 30.73 0.25
C HIS A 4 -0.06 30.92 -0.02
N TYR A 5 -0.49 32.16 -0.22
CA TYR A 5 -1.85 32.54 -0.58
C TYR A 5 -1.84 33.36 -1.88
N ASN A 6 -2.75 33.03 -2.79
CA ASN A 6 -3.07 33.86 -3.93
C ASN A 6 -4.41 34.55 -3.68
N ILE A 7 -4.50 35.85 -3.95
CA ILE A 7 -5.75 36.62 -4.01
C ILE A 7 -6.14 36.67 -5.50
N PRO A 8 -7.05 35.81 -5.97
CA PRO A 8 -7.41 35.75 -7.38
C PRO A 8 -8.30 36.94 -7.77
N ILE A 9 -7.94 37.61 -8.86
CA ILE A 9 -8.74 38.66 -9.51
C ILE A 9 -8.96 38.20 -10.94
N PHE A 10 -10.19 37.88 -11.30
CA PHE A 10 -10.53 37.42 -12.65
C PHE A 10 -10.89 38.61 -13.53
N LEU A 11 -10.06 38.90 -14.53
CA LEU A 11 -10.32 39.93 -15.52
C LEU A 11 -11.07 39.32 -16.70
N PRO A 12 -12.09 39.98 -17.26
CA PRO A 12 -12.78 39.48 -18.46
C PRO A 12 -11.89 39.53 -19.70
N GLU A 13 -12.31 38.82 -20.76
CA GLU A 13 -11.60 38.66 -22.04
C GLU A 13 -11.57 39.93 -22.91
N LEU A 14 -11.34 41.10 -22.32
CA LEU A 14 -11.30 42.38 -23.03
C LEU A 14 -10.10 42.50 -23.99
N ALA A 15 -9.10 41.63 -23.84
CA ALA A 15 -7.81 41.73 -24.51
C ALA A 15 -7.47 40.51 -25.39
N CYS A 16 -8.43 39.63 -25.73
CA CYS A 16 -8.18 38.55 -26.70
C CYS A 16 -8.93 38.82 -28.02
N PRO A 17 -8.25 39.08 -29.14
CA PRO A 17 -8.89 39.23 -30.44
C PRO A 17 -9.19 37.86 -31.09
N TYR A 18 -8.75 36.76 -30.47
CA TYR A 18 -8.86 35.41 -31.01
C TYR A 18 -9.88 34.59 -30.25
N ARG A 19 -10.77 33.90 -30.97
CA ARG A 19 -11.66 32.89 -30.40
C ARG A 19 -11.07 31.52 -30.65
N CYS A 20 -10.36 30.99 -29.64
CA CYS A 20 -9.79 29.64 -29.71
C CYS A 20 -10.93 28.62 -29.91
N VAL A 21 -10.66 27.52 -30.61
CA VAL A 21 -11.72 26.56 -30.99
C VAL A 21 -12.45 25.96 -29.79
N TYR A 22 -11.79 25.86 -28.63
CA TYR A 22 -12.31 25.29 -27.39
C TYR A 22 -12.74 26.33 -26.35
N CYS A 23 -12.53 27.62 -26.60
CA CYS A 23 -12.75 28.66 -25.59
C CYS A 23 -14.18 29.21 -25.70
N ASN A 24 -14.93 29.07 -24.61
CA ASN A 24 -16.13 29.87 -24.34
C ASN A 24 -16.05 30.39 -22.91
N GLN A 25 -15.37 31.53 -22.75
CA GLN A 25 -14.97 32.01 -21.44
C GLN A 25 -16.15 32.38 -20.54
N PHE A 26 -17.27 32.81 -21.11
CA PHE A 26 -18.51 33.07 -20.37
C PHE A 26 -18.95 31.84 -19.56
N HIS A 27 -18.96 30.66 -20.20
CA HIS A 27 -19.29 29.41 -19.53
C HIS A 27 -18.16 28.92 -18.59
N ILE A 28 -16.90 29.18 -18.91
CA ILE A 28 -15.74 28.67 -18.14
C ILE A 28 -15.50 29.46 -16.85
N THR A 29 -15.70 30.77 -16.85
CA THR A 29 -15.34 31.65 -15.70
C THR A 29 -16.52 32.18 -14.92
N GLY A 30 -17.74 32.15 -15.47
CA GLY A 30 -18.97 32.54 -14.77
C GLY A 30 -19.15 34.05 -14.50
N ASN A 31 -18.21 34.91 -14.90
CA ASN A 31 -18.27 36.35 -14.66
C ASN A 31 -18.37 37.15 -15.96
N SER A 32 -19.41 37.98 -16.08
CA SER A 32 -19.62 38.92 -17.19
C SER A 32 -19.12 40.34 -16.90
N ASP A 33 -18.94 40.70 -15.64
CA ASP A 33 -18.70 42.09 -15.24
C ASP A 33 -17.21 42.43 -15.24
N VAL A 34 -16.89 43.59 -15.83
CA VAL A 34 -15.54 44.16 -15.77
C VAL A 34 -15.24 44.58 -14.35
N VAL A 35 -14.39 43.81 -13.67
CA VAL A 35 -13.85 44.16 -12.35
C VAL A 35 -13.17 45.52 -12.46
N LYS A 36 -13.66 46.53 -11.76
CA LYS A 36 -13.05 47.86 -11.77
C LYS A 36 -11.86 47.89 -10.79
N PRO A 37 -10.92 48.82 -10.95
CA PRO A 37 -9.84 49.01 -9.97
C PRO A 37 -10.33 49.18 -8.52
N GLU A 38 -11.49 49.80 -8.31
CA GLU A 38 -12.11 49.95 -6.97
C GLU A 38 -12.53 48.60 -6.36
N ASP A 39 -12.99 47.66 -7.19
CA ASP A 39 -13.38 46.31 -6.76
C ASP A 39 -12.16 45.50 -6.33
N VAL A 40 -11.01 45.69 -7.00
CA VAL A 40 -9.75 45.04 -6.64
C VAL A 40 -9.36 45.31 -5.19
N LYS A 41 -9.51 46.56 -4.74
CA LYS A 41 -9.23 46.94 -3.35
C LYS A 41 -10.10 46.13 -2.37
N ASN A 42 -11.40 46.07 -2.63
CA ASN A 42 -12.35 45.35 -1.79
C ASN A 42 -12.06 43.84 -1.76
N ILE A 43 -11.68 43.26 -2.90
CA ILE A 43 -11.27 41.85 -3.01
C ILE A 43 -10.03 41.58 -2.15
N ILE A 44 -9.01 42.44 -2.23
CA ILE A 44 -7.77 42.30 -1.44
C ILE A 44 -8.08 42.39 0.06
N ASP A 45 -8.81 43.42 0.49
CA ASP A 45 -9.15 43.61 1.91
C ASP A 45 -9.94 42.41 2.47
N SER A 46 -10.92 41.91 1.71
CA SER A 46 -11.73 40.75 2.09
C SER A 46 -10.89 39.47 2.26
N HIS A 47 -10.00 39.18 1.31
CA HIS A 47 -9.13 38.01 1.39
C HIS A 47 -8.12 38.12 2.54
N LEU A 48 -7.47 39.28 2.70
CA LEU A 48 -6.51 39.50 3.79
C LEU A 48 -7.15 39.32 5.18
N ALA A 49 -8.41 39.71 5.34
CA ALA A 49 -9.18 39.49 6.56
C ALA A 49 -9.56 38.01 6.80
N SER A 50 -9.70 37.22 5.73
CA SER A 50 -10.07 35.80 5.79
C SER A 50 -8.89 34.86 6.11
N PHE A 51 -7.66 35.32 5.89
CA PHE A 51 -6.45 34.52 6.05
C PHE A 51 -6.10 34.35 7.53
N LYS A 52 -6.08 33.10 8.01
CA LYS A 52 -5.87 32.74 9.43
C LYS A 52 -4.41 32.67 9.87
N GLU A 53 -3.49 32.37 8.95
CA GLU A 53 -2.08 32.21 9.29
C GLU A 53 -1.37 33.57 9.31
N GLU A 54 -0.60 33.83 10.38
CA GLU A 54 0.23 35.04 10.49
C GLU A 54 1.52 34.91 9.66
N ASN A 55 2.13 33.72 9.61
CA ASN A 55 3.32 33.47 8.82
C ASN A 55 2.97 33.07 7.37
N ARG A 56 2.74 34.08 6.53
CA ARG A 56 2.21 33.91 5.18
C ARG A 56 2.98 34.69 4.12
N PHE A 57 3.03 34.12 2.92
CA PHE A 57 3.42 34.80 1.68
C PHE A 57 2.16 35.00 0.85
N VAL A 58 1.91 36.23 0.40
CA VAL A 58 0.64 36.61 -0.26
C VAL A 58 0.95 37.26 -1.59
N GLU A 59 0.33 36.78 -2.65
CA GLU A 59 0.39 37.39 -3.98
C GLU A 59 -0.99 37.79 -4.48
N VAL A 60 -1.08 38.93 -5.15
CA VAL A 60 -2.27 39.32 -5.92
C VAL A 60 -2.14 38.71 -7.32
N ALA A 61 -3.15 37.95 -7.74
CA ALA A 61 -3.08 37.14 -8.95
C ALA A 61 -4.16 37.53 -9.97
N PHE A 62 -3.76 38.20 -11.04
CA PHE A 62 -4.65 38.57 -12.15
C PHE A 62 -4.81 37.38 -13.13
N PHE A 63 -5.97 36.72 -13.07
CA PHE A 63 -6.34 35.54 -13.86
C PHE A 63 -7.43 35.86 -14.88
N GLY A 64 -7.74 34.88 -15.76
CA GLY A 64 -8.90 34.97 -16.65
C GLY A 64 -8.74 35.90 -17.84
N GLY A 65 -7.57 36.51 -18.09
CA GLY A 65 -7.42 37.39 -19.25
C GLY A 65 -6.00 37.48 -19.73
N ASN A 66 -5.81 38.30 -20.77
CA ASN A 66 -4.49 38.63 -21.28
C ASN A 66 -4.02 39.93 -20.63
N PHE A 67 -3.49 39.86 -19.40
CA PHE A 67 -3.21 41.06 -18.60
C PHE A 67 -2.37 42.09 -19.36
N THR A 68 -1.28 41.66 -20.01
CA THR A 68 -0.39 42.56 -20.77
C THR A 68 -0.97 43.00 -22.11
N GLY A 69 -2.07 42.39 -22.57
CA GLY A 69 -2.83 42.81 -23.74
C GLY A 69 -3.87 43.91 -23.47
N LEU A 70 -4.17 44.20 -22.19
CA LEU A 70 -5.04 45.32 -21.84
C LEU A 70 -4.40 46.66 -22.22
N PRO A 71 -5.18 47.75 -22.40
CA PRO A 71 -4.59 49.08 -22.54
C PRO A 71 -3.62 49.38 -21.39
N VAL A 72 -2.44 49.92 -21.71
CA VAL A 72 -1.36 50.18 -20.72
C VAL A 72 -1.87 50.97 -19.51
N LYS A 73 -2.74 51.96 -19.74
CA LYS A 73 -3.37 52.73 -18.66
C LYS A 73 -4.16 51.83 -17.70
N MET A 74 -5.00 50.92 -18.22
CA MET A 74 -5.78 50.00 -17.37
C MET A 74 -4.87 49.06 -16.58
N GLN A 75 -3.81 48.55 -17.20
CA GLN A 75 -2.83 47.72 -16.49
C GLN A 75 -2.22 48.50 -15.32
N ASN A 76 -1.79 49.74 -15.54
CA ASN A 76 -1.22 50.59 -14.51
C ASN A 76 -2.26 50.91 -13.43
N ASP A 77 -3.50 51.26 -13.81
CA ASP A 77 -4.59 51.52 -12.86
C ASP A 77 -4.78 50.32 -11.90
N TYR A 78 -4.76 49.07 -12.39
CA TYR A 78 -4.84 47.88 -11.52
C TYR A 78 -3.61 47.69 -10.63
N LEU A 79 -2.40 47.87 -11.15
CA LEU A 79 -1.16 47.70 -10.39
C LEU A 79 -1.01 48.77 -9.32
N GLU A 80 -1.45 50.01 -9.59
CA GLU A 80 -1.47 51.13 -8.64
C GLU A 80 -2.32 50.83 -7.41
N VAL A 81 -3.48 50.17 -7.58
CA VAL A 81 -4.34 49.76 -6.44
C VAL A 81 -3.61 48.81 -5.49
N VAL A 82 -2.67 48.01 -5.99
CA VAL A 82 -1.94 47.02 -5.19
C VAL A 82 -0.75 47.65 -4.43
N GLN A 83 -0.22 48.79 -4.88
CA GLN A 83 1.00 49.39 -4.30
C GLN A 83 0.92 49.64 -2.79
N PRO A 84 -0.18 50.21 -2.23
CA PRO A 84 -0.27 50.43 -0.78
C PRO A 84 -0.17 49.14 0.06
N TYR A 85 -0.51 47.99 -0.52
CA TYR A 85 -0.42 46.69 0.15
C TYR A 85 0.99 46.10 0.07
N LEU A 86 1.72 46.35 -1.02
CA LEU A 86 3.14 46.03 -1.16
C LEU A 86 3.98 46.87 -0.18
N ASP A 87 3.74 48.18 -0.13
CA ASP A 87 4.48 49.12 0.74
C ASP A 87 4.31 48.79 2.23
N LYS A 88 3.13 48.30 2.61
CA LYS A 88 2.82 47.85 3.98
C LYS A 88 3.24 46.39 4.25
N ASN A 89 3.83 45.71 3.27
CA ASN A 89 4.21 44.30 3.34
C ASN A 89 3.03 43.36 3.72
N LEU A 90 1.82 43.72 3.29
CA LEU A 90 0.61 42.88 3.42
C LEU A 90 0.47 41.92 2.22
N VAL A 91 0.98 42.35 1.07
CA VAL A 91 1.16 41.59 -0.17
C VAL A 91 2.66 41.62 -0.49
N HIS A 92 3.18 40.53 -1.05
CA HIS A 92 4.62 40.32 -1.28
C HIS A 92 5.00 40.26 -2.76
N GLY A 93 4.01 40.17 -3.64
CA GLY A 93 4.21 40.12 -5.08
C GLY A 93 2.90 40.17 -5.85
N ILE A 94 3.03 40.44 -7.14
CA ILE A 94 1.94 40.38 -8.10
C ILE A 94 2.27 39.29 -9.12
N ARG A 95 1.25 38.52 -9.50
CA ARG A 95 1.34 37.57 -10.60
C ARG A 95 0.23 37.80 -11.62
N CYS A 96 0.49 37.52 -12.89
CA CYS A 96 -0.53 37.58 -13.93
C CYS A 96 -0.43 36.41 -14.90
N SER A 97 -1.56 36.09 -15.55
CA SER A 97 -1.58 35.23 -16.74
C SER A 97 -1.70 36.11 -17.99
N THR A 98 -1.02 35.73 -19.07
CA THR A 98 -1.12 36.43 -20.36
C THR A 98 -0.76 35.53 -21.54
N ARG A 99 -0.84 36.11 -22.75
CA ARG A 99 -0.42 35.50 -24.00
C ARG A 99 1.06 35.74 -24.28
N PRO A 100 1.78 34.77 -24.87
CA PRO A 100 3.16 34.95 -25.32
C PRO A 100 3.37 36.18 -26.21
N ASP A 101 2.48 36.38 -27.19
CA ASP A 101 2.53 37.45 -28.19
C ASP A 101 2.26 38.86 -27.63
N TYR A 102 1.94 39.00 -26.34
CA TYR A 102 1.77 40.30 -25.66
C TYR A 102 2.90 40.64 -24.69
N ILE A 103 3.99 39.89 -24.76
CA ILE A 103 5.19 40.18 -23.98
C ILE A 103 6.13 41.04 -24.81
N SER A 104 6.59 42.13 -24.21
CA SER A 104 7.71 42.93 -24.72
C SER A 104 8.65 43.27 -23.58
N LEU A 105 9.95 43.38 -23.87
CA LEU A 105 10.96 43.68 -22.85
C LEU A 105 10.65 44.99 -22.12
N GLN A 106 10.24 46.02 -22.86
CA GLN A 106 9.87 47.31 -22.29
C GLN A 106 8.74 47.17 -21.26
N ARG A 107 7.67 46.45 -21.61
CA ARG A 107 6.53 46.30 -20.71
C ARG A 107 6.85 45.45 -19.49
N VAL A 108 7.62 44.37 -19.67
CA VAL A 108 8.05 43.51 -18.56
C VAL A 108 8.89 44.27 -17.54
N LYS A 109 9.82 45.13 -18.00
CA LYS A 109 10.57 46.03 -17.12
C LYS A 109 9.66 46.95 -16.32
N GLU A 110 8.68 47.59 -16.97
CA GLU A 110 7.74 48.49 -16.32
C GLU A 110 6.93 47.80 -15.22
N ILE A 111 6.31 46.65 -15.52
CA ILE A 111 5.48 45.93 -14.53
C ILE A 111 6.31 45.28 -13.41
N LYS A 112 7.57 44.91 -13.67
CA LYS A 112 8.51 44.44 -12.64
C LYS A 112 8.71 45.50 -11.56
N HIS A 113 8.89 46.76 -11.96
CA HIS A 113 9.03 47.88 -11.03
C HIS A 113 7.77 48.11 -10.20
N LEU A 114 6.59 47.75 -10.73
CA LEU A 114 5.30 47.83 -10.03
C LEU A 114 4.98 46.57 -9.20
N GLY A 115 5.96 45.71 -8.93
CA GLY A 115 5.79 44.55 -8.04
C GLY A 115 5.38 43.25 -8.72
N MET A 116 5.38 43.18 -10.06
CA MET A 116 5.22 41.91 -10.78
C MET A 116 6.40 40.99 -10.48
N ARG A 117 6.12 39.76 -10.05
CA ARG A 117 7.13 38.74 -9.69
C ARG A 117 6.96 37.43 -10.45
N ASN A 118 5.74 37.08 -10.85
CA ASN A 118 5.48 35.87 -11.64
C ASN A 118 4.61 36.19 -12.86
N ILE A 119 4.97 35.64 -14.03
CA ILE A 119 4.15 35.74 -15.25
C ILE A 119 3.91 34.33 -15.78
N GLU A 120 2.64 33.97 -15.94
CA GLU A 120 2.20 32.70 -16.51
C GLU A 120 1.77 32.91 -17.97
N LEU A 121 2.46 32.27 -18.92
CA LEU A 121 2.06 32.30 -20.32
C LEU A 121 1.12 31.14 -20.64
N GLY A 122 0.03 31.45 -21.34
CA GLY A 122 -0.87 30.46 -21.91
C GLY A 122 -0.27 29.78 -23.14
N ALA A 123 0.75 28.94 -22.99
CA ALA A 123 1.36 28.19 -24.09
C ALA A 123 0.37 27.18 -24.70
N GLN A 124 -0.31 26.40 -23.86
CA GLN A 124 -1.21 25.29 -24.18
C GLN A 124 -0.52 24.11 -24.89
N SER A 125 0.23 24.36 -25.96
CA SER A 125 1.08 23.40 -26.67
C SER A 125 2.32 24.13 -27.20
N THR A 126 3.43 23.42 -27.39
CA THR A 126 4.60 23.93 -28.14
C THR A 126 4.63 23.44 -29.58
N ASN A 127 3.57 22.76 -30.04
CA ASN A 127 3.45 22.28 -31.41
C ASN A 127 2.66 23.27 -32.27
N ASP A 128 3.31 23.88 -33.27
CA ASP A 128 2.69 24.90 -34.13
C ASP A 128 1.47 24.40 -34.92
N GLU A 129 1.42 23.11 -35.28
CA GLU A 129 0.25 22.53 -35.94
C GLU A 129 -0.95 22.51 -35.00
N VAL A 130 -0.76 22.08 -33.74
CA VAL A 130 -1.82 22.11 -32.71
C VAL A 130 -2.27 23.55 -32.45
N LEU A 131 -1.33 24.48 -32.26
CA LEU A 131 -1.63 25.90 -32.02
C LEU A 131 -2.43 26.52 -33.16
N LYS A 132 -2.09 26.20 -34.42
CA LYS A 132 -2.78 26.67 -35.62
C LYS A 132 -4.21 26.13 -35.70
N HIS A 133 -4.41 24.83 -35.52
CA HIS A 133 -5.75 24.23 -35.55
C HIS A 133 -6.61 24.69 -34.36
N CYS A 134 -5.98 25.01 -33.23
CA CYS A 134 -6.66 25.61 -32.08
C CYS A 134 -6.96 27.12 -32.24
N LYS A 135 -6.49 27.75 -33.32
CA LYS A 135 -6.59 29.19 -33.58
C LYS A 135 -6.03 30.04 -32.43
N ARG A 136 -4.89 29.64 -31.86
CA ARG A 136 -4.28 30.36 -30.73
C ARG A 136 -3.77 31.72 -31.14
N GLY A 137 -3.26 31.89 -32.35
CA GLY A 137 -2.75 33.19 -32.83
C GLY A 137 -1.34 33.54 -32.34
N HIS A 138 -0.62 32.58 -31.79
CA HIS A 138 0.83 32.64 -31.54
C HIS A 138 1.48 31.30 -31.92
N THR A 139 2.79 31.32 -32.05
CA THR A 139 3.66 30.21 -32.42
C THR A 139 4.52 29.76 -31.24
N TYR A 140 5.21 28.63 -31.40
CA TYR A 140 6.23 28.21 -30.45
C TYR A 140 7.35 29.24 -30.30
N ASN A 141 7.74 29.93 -31.38
CA ASN A 141 8.76 30.97 -31.32
C ASN A 141 8.35 32.14 -30.42
N ASP A 142 7.08 32.55 -30.44
CA ASP A 142 6.56 33.59 -29.53
C ASP A 142 6.65 33.15 -28.07
N ILE A 143 6.42 31.86 -27.78
CA ILE A 143 6.60 31.27 -26.44
C ILE A 143 8.07 31.34 -26.02
N VAL A 144 9.00 30.99 -26.92
CA VAL A 144 10.45 31.03 -26.66
C VAL A 144 10.89 32.47 -26.35
N GLU A 145 10.55 33.43 -27.21
CA GLU A 145 10.93 34.83 -27.04
C GLU A 145 10.36 35.44 -25.75
N ALA A 146 9.08 35.22 -25.48
CA ALA A 146 8.43 35.69 -24.27
C ALA A 146 9.08 35.10 -23.00
N SER A 147 9.40 33.80 -23.03
CA SER A 147 10.08 33.10 -21.93
C SER A 147 11.45 33.71 -21.63
N GLN A 148 12.24 33.97 -22.69
CA GLN A 148 13.56 34.59 -22.56
C GLN A 148 13.46 36.01 -21.98
N ILE A 149 12.49 36.81 -22.43
CA ILE A 149 12.26 38.17 -21.90
C ILE A 149 11.92 38.12 -20.40
N ILE A 150 10.98 37.26 -20.00
CA ILE A 150 10.54 37.14 -18.60
C ILE A 150 11.71 36.74 -17.70
N LEU A 151 12.48 35.72 -18.10
CA LEU A 151 13.63 35.23 -17.34
C LEU A 151 14.78 36.24 -17.28
N SER A 152 15.00 37.03 -18.34
CA SER A 152 16.02 38.09 -18.35
C SER A 152 15.77 39.20 -17.33
N GLU A 153 14.53 39.29 -16.84
CA GLU A 153 14.09 40.26 -15.86
C GLU A 153 13.87 39.64 -14.47
N ASP A 154 14.44 38.46 -14.18
CA ASP A 154 14.33 37.77 -12.87
C ASP A 154 12.87 37.59 -12.40
N ILE A 155 11.93 37.48 -13.34
CA ILE A 155 10.53 37.16 -13.05
C ILE A 155 10.37 35.65 -13.17
N THR A 156 9.63 35.05 -12.23
CA THR A 156 9.30 33.63 -12.29
C THR A 156 8.41 33.35 -13.50
N LEU A 157 8.89 32.51 -14.41
CA LEU A 157 8.13 32.04 -15.56
C LEU A 157 7.24 30.86 -15.19
N GLY A 158 5.95 30.98 -15.49
CA GLY A 158 5.01 29.86 -15.56
C GLY A 158 4.57 29.59 -16.99
N LEU A 159 4.39 28.33 -17.37
CA LEU A 159 3.84 27.95 -18.67
C LEU A 159 2.66 27.01 -18.48
N GLN A 160 1.47 27.44 -18.84
CA GLN A 160 0.27 26.61 -18.82
C GLN A 160 0.24 25.69 -20.04
N MET A 161 -0.02 24.40 -19.84
CA MET A 161 -0.27 23.45 -20.92
C MET A 161 -1.69 22.87 -20.89
N MET A 162 -2.12 22.40 -22.04
CA MET A 162 -3.32 21.59 -22.20
C MET A 162 -2.99 20.25 -22.83
N ILE A 163 -3.80 19.23 -22.55
CA ILE A 163 -3.67 17.91 -23.17
C ILE A 163 -4.92 17.55 -23.97
N GLY A 164 -4.73 16.81 -25.07
CA GLY A 164 -5.84 16.32 -25.89
C GLY A 164 -6.52 17.42 -26.70
N LEU A 165 -5.76 18.44 -27.11
CA LEU A 165 -6.23 19.44 -28.07
C LEU A 165 -6.49 18.81 -29.45
N PRO A 166 -7.22 19.48 -30.36
CA PRO A 166 -7.27 19.07 -31.77
C PRO A 166 -5.87 18.87 -32.38
N TYR A 167 -5.68 17.78 -33.11
CA TYR A 167 -4.40 17.38 -33.73
C TYR A 167 -3.26 17.06 -32.74
N ASP A 168 -3.59 16.90 -31.47
CA ASP A 168 -2.65 16.60 -30.40
C ASP A 168 -2.44 15.08 -30.22
N SER A 169 -1.36 14.71 -29.55
CA SER A 169 -1.05 13.31 -29.23
C SER A 169 -0.31 13.22 -27.90
N GLU A 170 -0.27 12.04 -27.28
CA GLU A 170 0.48 11.85 -26.03
C GLU A 170 1.97 12.21 -26.17
N GLU A 171 2.54 11.97 -27.35
CA GLU A 171 3.92 12.32 -27.68
C GLU A 171 4.11 13.84 -27.73
N LYS A 172 3.15 14.58 -28.33
CA LYS A 172 3.13 16.04 -28.39
C LYS A 172 2.88 16.66 -27.01
N ASP A 173 2.00 16.07 -26.20
CA ASP A 173 1.78 16.44 -24.79
C ASP A 173 3.10 16.38 -24.00
N PHE A 174 3.82 15.25 -24.13
CA PHE A 174 5.07 15.04 -23.42
C PHE A 174 6.21 15.92 -23.96
N GLN A 175 6.24 16.17 -25.28
CA GLN A 175 7.18 17.13 -25.86
C GLN A 175 6.93 18.55 -25.33
N THR A 176 5.67 18.97 -25.21
CA THR A 176 5.30 20.24 -24.59
C THR A 176 5.83 20.34 -23.16
N ALA A 177 5.73 19.28 -22.36
CA ALA A 177 6.28 19.28 -21.00
C ALA A 177 7.82 19.40 -20.99
N LYS A 178 8.53 18.72 -21.90
CA LYS A 178 9.99 18.88 -22.05
C LYS A 178 10.35 20.31 -22.40
N ASP A 179 9.64 20.92 -23.34
CA ASP A 179 9.89 22.30 -23.76
C ASP A 179 9.63 23.27 -22.61
N ILE A 180 8.58 23.07 -21.81
CA ILE A 180 8.30 23.88 -20.61
C ILE A 180 9.49 23.86 -19.63
N VAL A 181 10.04 22.67 -19.36
CA VAL A 181 11.23 22.51 -18.51
C VAL A 181 12.45 23.22 -19.14
N ASN A 182 12.70 22.98 -20.42
CA ASN A 182 13.85 23.52 -21.15
C ASN A 182 13.82 25.05 -21.27
N LEU A 183 12.63 25.64 -21.37
CA LEU A 183 12.42 27.08 -21.38
C LEU A 183 12.62 27.74 -20.02
N GLY A 184 12.90 26.96 -18.97
CA GLY A 184 13.23 27.48 -17.64
C GLY A 184 12.02 27.84 -16.78
N ALA A 185 10.82 27.39 -17.16
CA ALA A 185 9.64 27.60 -16.34
C ALA A 185 9.80 26.93 -14.96
N LYS A 186 9.35 27.62 -13.91
CA LYS A 186 9.34 27.08 -12.54
C LYS A 186 7.97 26.57 -12.11
N GLU A 187 6.94 26.95 -12.86
CA GLU A 187 5.55 26.65 -12.55
C GLU A 187 4.80 26.22 -13.81
N THR A 188 3.83 25.32 -13.68
CA THR A 188 2.97 24.90 -14.78
C THR A 188 1.56 24.54 -14.30
N ARG A 189 0.64 24.39 -15.25
CA ARG A 189 -0.72 23.88 -15.06
C ARG A 189 -1.01 22.87 -16.15
N ILE A 190 -1.68 21.79 -15.79
CA ILE A 190 -2.08 20.72 -16.71
C ILE A 190 -3.61 20.74 -16.80
N TYR A 191 -4.14 21.16 -17.94
CA TYR A 191 -5.58 21.17 -18.18
C TYR A 191 -5.96 20.24 -19.32
N PRO A 192 -6.79 19.22 -19.09
CA PRO A 192 -7.27 18.46 -20.21
C PRO A 192 -8.30 19.27 -21.01
N CYS A 193 -8.27 19.14 -22.33
CA CYS A 193 -9.21 19.77 -23.23
C CYS A 193 -10.61 19.18 -23.03
N ILE A 194 -11.61 20.05 -22.86
CA ILE A 194 -13.03 19.67 -22.80
C ILE A 194 -13.79 20.37 -23.92
N VAL A 195 -14.87 19.73 -24.36
CA VAL A 195 -15.79 20.31 -25.33
C VAL A 195 -16.82 21.14 -24.58
N VAL A 196 -16.80 22.45 -24.84
CA VAL A 196 -17.76 23.41 -24.27
C VAL A 196 -18.79 23.77 -25.33
N LYS A 197 -20.03 23.99 -24.90
CA LYS A 197 -21.14 24.39 -25.76
C LYS A 197 -20.87 25.72 -26.47
N ASP A 198 -21.41 25.85 -27.67
CA ASP A 198 -21.32 27.04 -28.53
C ASP A 198 -19.87 27.38 -28.90
N THR A 199 -19.04 26.34 -29.06
CA THR A 199 -17.66 26.44 -29.54
C THR A 199 -17.50 25.77 -30.90
N GLU A 200 -16.43 26.11 -31.61
CA GLU A 200 -16.06 25.40 -32.84
C GLU A 200 -15.69 23.94 -32.53
N LEU A 201 -15.10 23.68 -31.37
CA LEU A 201 -14.77 22.33 -30.91
C LEU A 201 -16.02 21.47 -30.74
N GLU A 202 -17.15 22.03 -30.30
CA GLU A 202 -18.43 21.29 -30.26
C GLU A 202 -18.87 20.85 -31.66
N SER A 203 -18.73 21.74 -32.65
CA SER A 203 -19.05 21.39 -34.04
C SER A 203 -18.14 20.27 -34.56
N LEU A 204 -16.82 20.37 -34.31
CA LEU A 204 -15.86 19.34 -34.70
C LEU A 204 -16.17 17.99 -34.02
N TYR A 205 -16.49 18.02 -32.73
CA TYR A 205 -16.87 16.83 -31.97
C TYR A 205 -18.13 16.16 -32.53
N ARG A 206 -19.18 16.94 -32.80
CA ARG A 206 -20.45 16.42 -33.35
C ARG A 206 -20.31 15.86 -34.76
N ASN A 207 -19.39 16.39 -35.55
CA ASN A 207 -19.10 15.92 -36.91
C ASN A 207 -18.17 14.69 -36.95
N GLY A 208 -17.54 14.34 -35.82
CA GLY A 208 -16.55 13.26 -35.73
C GLY A 208 -15.13 13.67 -36.16
N ASP A 209 -14.88 14.96 -36.37
CA ASP A 209 -13.57 15.51 -36.75
C ASP A 209 -12.65 15.72 -35.52
N TYR A 210 -13.20 15.59 -34.30
CA TYR A 210 -12.45 15.62 -33.04
C TYR A 210 -13.02 14.59 -32.07
N GLU A 211 -12.14 13.83 -31.42
CA GLU A 211 -12.49 12.94 -30.33
C GLU A 211 -11.91 13.47 -29.01
N ALA A 212 -12.77 13.70 -28.02
CA ALA A 212 -12.35 14.15 -26.71
C ALA A 212 -11.74 12.98 -25.92
N LEU A 213 -10.68 13.24 -25.15
CA LEU A 213 -10.08 12.23 -24.28
C LEU A 213 -11.12 11.67 -23.30
N SER A 214 -11.08 10.36 -23.05
CA SER A 214 -11.76 9.80 -21.89
C SER A 214 -11.09 10.27 -20.59
N ILE A 215 -11.83 10.19 -19.48
CA ILE A 215 -11.28 10.50 -18.15
C ILE A 215 -10.04 9.65 -17.86
N ASN A 216 -10.05 8.36 -18.20
CA ASN A 216 -8.94 7.44 -17.91
C ASN A 216 -7.69 7.79 -18.73
N GLU A 217 -7.83 8.12 -20.00
CA GLU A 217 -6.70 8.56 -20.84
C GLU A 217 -6.12 9.88 -20.32
N ALA A 218 -6.97 10.85 -20.01
CA ALA A 218 -6.52 12.13 -19.48
C ALA A 218 -5.82 11.98 -18.13
N VAL A 219 -6.31 11.10 -17.25
CA VAL A 219 -5.68 10.75 -15.97
C VAL A 219 -4.30 10.12 -16.21
N SER A 220 -4.21 9.13 -17.10
CA SER A 220 -2.94 8.46 -17.41
C SER A 220 -1.91 9.45 -17.97
N ARG A 221 -2.27 10.24 -18.99
CA ARG A 221 -1.37 11.25 -19.56
C ARG A 221 -0.94 12.28 -18.52
N SER A 222 -1.88 12.82 -17.74
CA SER A 222 -1.58 13.81 -16.70
C SER A 222 -0.66 13.25 -15.61
N SER A 223 -0.78 11.96 -15.26
CA SER A 223 0.08 11.32 -14.25
C SER A 223 1.55 11.25 -14.68
N LYS A 224 1.82 10.95 -15.96
CA LYS A 224 3.16 10.94 -16.55
C LYS A 224 3.76 12.34 -16.60
N LEU A 225 2.97 13.32 -17.04
CA LEU A 225 3.38 14.72 -17.10
C LEU A 225 3.67 15.29 -15.71
N TYR A 226 2.79 15.05 -14.74
CA TYR A 226 3.00 15.47 -13.36
C TYR A 226 4.31 14.91 -12.80
N SER A 227 4.52 13.59 -12.97
CA SER A 227 5.74 12.93 -12.51
C SER A 227 6.98 13.55 -13.13
N TYR A 228 6.97 13.78 -14.45
CA TYR A 228 8.06 14.44 -15.17
C TYR A 228 8.35 15.86 -14.66
N PHE A 229 7.34 16.68 -14.38
CA PHE A 229 7.53 18.02 -13.85
C PHE A 229 8.15 18.03 -12.45
N ILE A 230 7.66 17.18 -11.54
CA ILE A 230 8.20 17.10 -10.19
C ILE A 230 9.67 16.61 -10.21
N GLU A 231 10.00 15.62 -11.05
CA GLU A 231 11.39 15.17 -11.25
C GLU A 231 12.32 16.29 -11.74
N ASN A 232 11.80 17.22 -12.53
CA ASN A 232 12.53 18.37 -13.05
C ASN A 232 12.35 19.65 -12.22
N GLN A 233 11.85 19.54 -10.99
CA GLN A 233 11.67 20.67 -10.05
C GLN A 233 10.77 21.79 -10.58
N VAL A 234 9.79 21.45 -11.44
CA VAL A 234 8.75 22.36 -11.90
C VAL A 234 7.49 22.13 -11.07
N LYS A 235 7.01 23.19 -10.44
CA LYS A 235 5.82 23.12 -9.58
C LYS A 235 4.55 23.07 -10.43
N VAL A 236 3.77 21.99 -10.30
CA VAL A 236 2.44 21.92 -10.91
C VAL A 236 1.43 22.60 -10.00
N LEU A 237 0.97 23.80 -10.41
CA LEU A 237 0.03 24.61 -9.64
C LEU A 237 -1.38 24.04 -9.64
N ARG A 238 -1.76 23.36 -10.73
CA ARG A 238 -3.10 22.78 -10.90
C ARG A 238 -3.10 21.66 -11.94
N ILE A 239 -3.95 20.66 -11.67
CA ILE A 239 -4.29 19.57 -12.59
C ILE A 239 -5.81 19.51 -12.70
N GLY A 240 -6.35 19.65 -13.90
CA GLY A 240 -7.80 19.69 -14.14
C GLY A 240 -8.41 21.10 -13.95
N LEU A 241 -9.54 21.33 -14.61
CA LEU A 241 -10.18 22.65 -14.71
C LEU A 241 -10.81 23.12 -13.38
N HIS A 242 -11.06 24.42 -13.28
CA HIS A 242 -11.91 24.97 -12.21
C HIS A 242 -13.37 24.69 -12.53
N GLN A 243 -14.17 24.36 -11.51
CA GLN A 243 -15.61 24.22 -11.70
C GLN A 243 -16.25 25.61 -11.69
N SER A 244 -17.16 25.84 -12.63
CA SER A 244 -18.06 26.99 -12.63
C SER A 244 -19.49 26.46 -12.72
N ASP A 245 -20.42 27.13 -12.05
CA ASP A 245 -21.84 26.75 -12.07
C ASP A 245 -22.40 26.76 -13.50
N GLU A 246 -21.88 27.65 -14.36
CA GLU A 246 -22.27 27.79 -15.76
C GLU A 246 -21.77 26.62 -16.62
N LEU A 247 -20.57 26.10 -16.35
CA LEU A 247 -20.03 24.93 -17.04
C LEU A 247 -20.75 23.66 -16.58
N ASP A 248 -21.02 23.54 -15.27
CA ASP A 248 -21.70 22.39 -14.65
C ASP A 248 -23.17 22.25 -15.09
N LYS A 249 -23.88 23.36 -15.33
CA LYS A 249 -25.29 23.35 -15.72
C LYS A 249 -25.50 23.06 -17.20
N ASP A 250 -24.96 23.92 -18.07
CA ASP A 250 -25.32 23.93 -19.50
C ASP A 250 -24.13 24.08 -20.45
N GLY A 251 -22.91 24.32 -19.93
CA GLY A 251 -21.73 24.57 -20.75
C GLY A 251 -20.97 23.31 -21.18
N TYR A 252 -21.02 22.22 -20.42
CA TYR A 252 -20.25 21.01 -20.72
C TYR A 252 -20.91 20.12 -21.79
N VAL A 253 -20.13 19.68 -22.79
CA VAL A 253 -20.58 18.77 -23.85
C VAL A 253 -19.88 17.41 -23.77
N ALA A 254 -18.55 17.38 -23.70
CA ALA A 254 -17.75 16.14 -23.68
C ALA A 254 -16.33 16.36 -23.13
N GLY A 255 -15.61 15.27 -22.84
CA GLY A 255 -14.22 15.27 -22.38
C GLY A 255 -14.04 15.01 -20.89
N PRO A 256 -12.80 15.06 -20.38
CA PRO A 256 -12.46 14.62 -19.04
C PRO A 256 -12.70 15.72 -17.99
N TYR A 257 -13.97 15.99 -17.71
CA TYR A 257 -14.39 16.99 -16.72
C TYR A 257 -14.84 16.33 -15.41
N HIS A 258 -14.09 16.56 -14.33
CA HIS A 258 -14.41 15.99 -13.01
C HIS A 258 -13.85 16.83 -11.86
N LYS A 259 -14.66 17.03 -10.80
CA LYS A 259 -14.28 17.84 -9.63
C LYS A 259 -13.01 17.37 -8.92
N ASN A 260 -12.80 16.06 -8.90
CA ASN A 260 -11.66 15.43 -8.23
C ASN A 260 -10.65 14.88 -9.25
N PHE A 261 -10.51 15.52 -10.41
CA PHE A 261 -9.59 15.05 -11.45
C PHE A 261 -8.14 14.91 -10.94
N ALA A 262 -7.65 15.89 -10.16
CA ALA A 262 -6.32 15.81 -9.54
C ALA A 262 -6.18 14.59 -8.61
N GLU A 263 -7.20 14.29 -7.81
CA GLU A 263 -7.23 13.10 -6.93
C GLU A 263 -7.10 11.80 -7.73
N MET A 264 -7.77 11.73 -8.88
CA MET A 264 -7.69 10.58 -9.79
C MET A 264 -6.30 10.44 -10.40
N VAL A 265 -5.66 11.56 -10.76
CA VAL A 265 -4.28 11.59 -11.25
C VAL A 265 -3.31 11.09 -10.17
N PHE A 266 -3.41 11.58 -8.93
CA PHE A 266 -2.56 11.11 -7.83
C PHE A 266 -2.82 9.65 -7.49
N SER A 267 -4.08 9.20 -7.52
CA SER A 267 -4.45 7.79 -7.34
C SER A 267 -3.83 6.89 -8.40
N HIS A 268 -3.78 7.35 -9.65
CA HIS A 268 -3.15 6.63 -10.74
C HIS A 268 -1.63 6.49 -10.57
N ILE A 269 -0.94 7.55 -10.13
CA ILE A 269 0.50 7.49 -9.80
C ILE A 269 0.77 6.40 -8.74
N TRP A 270 -0.07 6.31 -7.71
CA TRP A 270 0.02 5.25 -6.71
C TRP A 270 -0.27 3.87 -7.29
N LYS A 271 -1.25 3.77 -8.20
CA LYS A 271 -1.58 2.52 -8.89
C LYS A 271 -0.37 1.96 -9.63
N GLU A 272 0.29 2.76 -10.47
CA GLU A 272 1.48 2.34 -11.22
C GLU A 272 2.60 1.85 -10.30
N LYS A 273 2.80 2.52 -9.15
CA LYS A 273 3.76 2.07 -8.13
C LYS A 273 3.41 0.70 -7.56
N PHE A 274 2.12 0.44 -7.29
CA PHE A 274 1.66 -0.84 -6.78
C PHE A 274 1.68 -1.95 -7.81
N GLU A 275 1.48 -1.66 -9.09
CA GLU A 275 1.54 -2.67 -10.16
C GLU A 275 2.88 -3.43 -10.19
N ASN A 276 3.97 -2.79 -9.77
CA ASN A 276 5.26 -3.46 -9.60
C ASN A 276 5.23 -4.63 -8.58
N LEU A 277 4.31 -4.61 -7.61
CA LEU A 277 4.12 -5.68 -6.62
C LEU A 277 3.51 -6.94 -7.22
N LYS A 278 2.88 -6.84 -8.40
CA LYS A 278 2.26 -7.96 -9.11
C LYS A 278 3.27 -9.03 -9.53
N THR A 279 4.51 -8.63 -9.82
CA THR A 279 5.58 -9.53 -10.29
C THR A 279 6.01 -10.61 -9.28
N LEU A 280 5.47 -10.59 -8.06
CA LEU A 280 5.68 -11.55 -6.98
C LEU A 280 4.60 -12.65 -6.94
N GLU A 281 3.91 -12.90 -8.06
CA GLU A 281 2.74 -13.79 -8.23
C GLU A 281 3.08 -15.29 -8.06
N SER A 282 2.91 -15.78 -6.82
CA SER A 282 2.45 -17.13 -6.44
C SER A 282 2.41 -17.28 -4.91
N GLU A 283 3.20 -16.48 -4.19
CA GLU A 283 3.25 -16.48 -2.71
C GLU A 283 2.36 -15.43 -2.02
N ASN A 284 1.73 -14.52 -2.77
CA ASN A 284 1.18 -13.28 -2.19
C ASN A 284 -0.29 -13.37 -1.75
N LEU A 285 -1.09 -14.28 -2.31
CA LEU A 285 -2.51 -14.45 -1.96
C LEU A 285 -2.74 -14.92 -0.52
N THR A 286 -1.70 -15.39 0.16
CA THR A 286 -1.71 -15.76 1.59
C THR A 286 -1.15 -14.67 2.50
N LYS A 287 -0.52 -13.63 1.94
CA LYS A 287 0.17 -12.59 2.73
C LYS A 287 -0.80 -11.48 3.11
N ASN A 288 -0.68 -11.03 4.37
CA ASN A 288 -1.33 -9.82 4.85
C ASN A 288 -0.31 -8.68 4.81
N ILE A 289 -0.64 -7.60 4.11
CA ILE A 289 0.27 -6.47 3.93
C ILE A 289 -0.24 -5.22 4.64
N ILE A 290 0.70 -4.48 5.23
CA ILE A 290 0.51 -3.11 5.70
C ILE A 290 1.34 -2.21 4.80
N ILE A 291 0.69 -1.24 4.18
CA ILE A 291 1.32 -0.21 3.36
C ILE A 291 1.37 1.06 4.20
N ASN A 292 2.55 1.45 4.64
CA ASN A 292 2.73 2.71 5.36
C ASN A 292 3.07 3.84 4.37
N VAL A 293 2.30 4.93 4.42
CA VAL A 293 2.38 6.08 3.52
C VAL A 293 2.36 7.39 4.31
N PRO A 294 2.91 8.50 3.78
CA PRO A 294 2.78 9.81 4.41
C PRO A 294 1.31 10.21 4.62
N GLU A 295 1.03 10.97 5.69
CA GLU A 295 -0.35 11.37 6.04
C GLU A 295 -1.05 12.09 4.90
N SER A 296 -0.35 13.03 4.24
CA SER A 296 -0.87 13.80 3.11
C SER A 296 -1.17 12.97 1.87
N GLN A 297 -0.72 11.72 1.82
CA GLN A 297 -0.78 10.86 0.63
C GLN A 297 -1.71 9.65 0.82
N ILE A 298 -2.25 9.43 2.03
CA ILE A 298 -2.99 8.20 2.35
C ILE A 298 -4.23 8.00 1.47
N ASN A 299 -4.96 9.07 1.17
CA ASN A 299 -6.17 8.99 0.34
C ASN A 299 -5.80 8.63 -1.12
N HIS A 300 -4.76 9.27 -1.65
CA HIS A 300 -4.23 8.95 -2.98
C HIS A 300 -3.73 7.50 -3.06
N ALA A 301 -3.08 7.02 -2.00
CA ALA A 301 -2.60 5.63 -1.92
C ALA A 301 -3.75 4.61 -1.84
N ILE A 302 -4.77 4.86 -1.02
CA ILE A 302 -5.99 4.04 -0.99
C ILE A 302 -6.68 4.04 -2.37
N GLY A 303 -6.55 5.15 -3.09
CA GLY A 303 -7.04 5.38 -4.43
C GLY A 303 -8.44 5.97 -4.45
N TRP A 304 -8.75 6.70 -5.52
CA TRP A 304 -10.07 7.25 -5.79
C TRP A 304 -11.14 6.15 -5.71
N ASN A 305 -12.19 6.38 -4.90
CA ASN A 305 -13.20 5.37 -4.58
C ASN A 305 -12.63 4.01 -4.08
N GLY A 306 -11.43 3.98 -3.50
CA GLY A 306 -10.77 2.77 -3.00
C GLY A 306 -10.26 1.82 -4.10
N GLU A 307 -10.00 2.31 -5.31
CA GLU A 307 -9.59 1.48 -6.44
C GLU A 307 -8.27 0.73 -6.22
N ASN A 308 -7.26 1.39 -5.66
CA ASN A 308 -5.95 0.78 -5.41
C ASN A 308 -6.05 -0.28 -4.31
N LYS A 309 -6.83 0.00 -3.26
CA LYS A 309 -7.11 -1.01 -2.22
C LYS A 309 -7.80 -2.25 -2.78
N ARG A 310 -8.80 -2.09 -3.67
CA ARG A 310 -9.48 -3.23 -4.33
C ARG A 310 -8.50 -4.03 -5.18
N MET A 311 -7.74 -3.35 -6.05
CA MET A 311 -6.72 -3.98 -6.89
C MET A 311 -5.72 -4.79 -6.05
N LEU A 312 -5.17 -4.20 -5.00
CA LEU A 312 -4.24 -4.91 -4.10
C LEU A 312 -4.92 -6.08 -3.36
N SER A 313 -6.22 -5.98 -3.05
CA SER A 313 -6.96 -7.07 -2.40
C SER A 313 -7.21 -8.26 -3.33
N GLU A 314 -7.03 -8.09 -4.64
CA GLU A 314 -7.00 -9.20 -5.59
C GLU A 314 -5.67 -9.96 -5.53
N TRP A 315 -4.59 -9.32 -5.04
CA TRP A 315 -3.24 -9.89 -4.99
C TRP A 315 -2.83 -10.38 -3.59
N PHE A 316 -3.44 -9.83 -2.54
CA PHE A 316 -3.10 -10.09 -1.14
C PHE A 316 -4.33 -10.45 -0.28
N ARG A 317 -4.16 -11.28 0.76
CA ARG A 317 -5.26 -11.73 1.63
C ARG A 317 -5.93 -10.59 2.39
N ASN A 318 -5.12 -9.64 2.86
CA ASN A 318 -5.57 -8.43 3.56
C ASN A 318 -4.63 -7.27 3.26
N VAL A 319 -5.21 -6.09 3.04
CA VAL A 319 -4.50 -4.86 2.70
C VAL A 319 -4.91 -3.76 3.68
N GLU A 320 -3.97 -3.35 4.52
CA GLU A 320 -4.13 -2.27 5.48
C GLU A 320 -3.25 -1.07 5.08
N PHE A 321 -3.80 0.14 5.06
CA PHE A 321 -3.04 1.37 4.85
C PHE A 321 -2.82 2.07 6.19
N ARG A 322 -1.61 2.55 6.44
CA ARG A 322 -1.25 3.29 7.67
C ARG A 322 -0.48 4.54 7.36
N VAL A 323 -0.61 5.53 8.22
CA VAL A 323 0.21 6.75 8.17
C VAL A 323 1.58 6.44 8.78
N THR A 324 2.66 6.74 8.08
CA THR A 324 4.00 6.82 8.67
C THR A 324 4.10 8.09 9.51
N GLU A 325 4.33 7.96 10.82
CA GLU A 325 4.75 9.10 11.64
C GLU A 325 6.06 9.66 11.09
N SER A 326 6.17 10.99 11.01
CA SER A 326 7.35 11.66 10.46
C SER A 326 8.64 11.16 11.14
N PRO A 327 9.78 11.08 10.43
CA PRO A 327 11.02 10.58 11.00
C PRO A 327 11.55 11.59 12.04
N SER A 328 11.19 11.41 13.30
CA SER A 328 12.05 11.85 14.38
C SER A 328 13.29 10.95 14.35
N HIS A 329 14.48 11.55 14.38
CA HIS A 329 15.76 10.86 14.43
C HIS A 329 15.78 9.83 15.58
N GLN A 330 15.42 8.58 15.31
CA GLN A 330 15.74 7.44 16.15
C GLN A 330 16.17 6.27 15.28
N VAL A 331 17.48 6.01 15.32
CA VAL A 331 18.07 4.75 14.91
C VAL A 331 17.51 3.66 15.83
N THR A 332 16.51 2.92 15.37
CA THR A 332 16.11 1.66 16.02
C THR A 332 16.34 0.50 15.06
N LYS A 333 17.47 -0.19 15.27
CA LYS A 333 17.65 -1.60 14.89
C LYS A 333 16.52 -2.40 15.54
N SER A 334 15.56 -2.88 14.76
CA SER A 334 14.72 -4.00 15.15
C SER A 334 14.47 -4.88 13.93
N LEU A 335 14.61 -6.20 14.12
CA LEU A 335 14.52 -7.20 13.08
C LEU A 335 13.09 -7.26 12.51
N SER A 336 12.85 -6.52 11.43
CA SER A 336 11.84 -6.85 10.44
C SER A 336 12.57 -7.16 9.15
N LYS A 337 12.31 -8.31 8.54
CA LYS A 337 12.83 -8.68 7.22
C LYS A 337 12.17 -7.74 6.20
N SER A 338 12.70 -6.53 6.06
CA SER A 338 12.35 -5.60 4.99
C SER A 338 12.70 -6.31 3.68
N LEU A 339 11.71 -6.54 2.82
CA LEU A 339 11.99 -6.77 1.41
C LEU A 339 12.62 -5.48 0.88
N SER A 340 13.94 -5.38 0.94
CA SER A 340 14.70 -4.41 0.17
C SER A 340 14.51 -4.80 -1.29
N LEU A 341 13.64 -4.07 -2.00
CA LEU A 341 13.67 -4.04 -3.45
C LEU A 341 15.11 -3.74 -3.89
N SER A 342 15.65 -4.56 -4.78
CA SER A 342 17.07 -4.60 -5.15
C SER A 342 17.62 -3.21 -5.52
N GLU A 343 18.90 -2.97 -5.22
CA GLU A 343 19.68 -1.77 -5.59
C GLU A 343 19.67 -1.44 -7.11
N SER A 344 19.17 -2.34 -7.95
CA SER A 344 18.95 -2.10 -9.38
C SER A 344 17.72 -1.23 -9.69
N LEU A 345 16.77 -1.08 -8.74
CA LEU A 345 15.53 -0.30 -8.90
C LEU A 345 15.63 1.14 -8.37
N SER A 346 16.67 1.48 -7.59
CA SER A 346 16.84 2.82 -7.01
C SER A 346 17.28 3.89 -8.02
N LYS A 347 17.23 3.60 -9.33
CA LYS A 347 17.66 4.50 -10.41
C LYS A 347 16.53 5.10 -11.25
N SER A 348 15.26 4.81 -10.96
CA SER A 348 14.14 5.58 -11.56
C SER A 348 13.04 5.84 -10.52
N LEU A 349 12.56 7.09 -10.48
CA LEU A 349 11.44 7.59 -9.67
C LEU A 349 11.71 7.81 -8.17
N SER A 350 12.68 8.66 -7.82
CA SER A 350 12.72 9.28 -6.48
C SER A 350 11.80 10.51 -6.41
N LEU A 351 10.49 10.32 -6.58
CA LEU A 351 9.50 11.29 -6.13
C LEU A 351 9.40 11.17 -4.60
N SER A 352 10.21 11.93 -3.87
CA SER A 352 10.31 11.82 -2.40
C SER A 352 8.97 11.94 -1.67
N GLU A 353 7.98 12.59 -2.30
CA GLU A 353 6.60 12.75 -1.82
C GLU A 353 5.73 11.49 -1.91
N PHE A 354 6.06 10.54 -2.80
CA PHE A 354 5.26 9.33 -3.07
C PHE A 354 6.01 8.06 -2.67
N ASN A 355 6.52 8.05 -1.44
CA ASN A 355 7.23 6.91 -0.85
C ASN A 355 6.31 6.08 0.04
N PHE A 356 6.54 4.76 0.09
CA PHE A 356 5.84 3.87 1.00
C PHE A 356 6.76 2.75 1.47
N THR A 357 6.39 2.13 2.59
CA THR A 357 7.00 0.89 3.05
C THR A 357 5.94 -0.19 3.14
N ILE A 358 6.30 -1.42 2.77
CA ILE A 358 5.44 -2.59 2.98
C ILE A 358 5.98 -3.36 4.18
N THR A 359 5.10 -3.64 5.13
CA THR A 359 5.33 -4.65 6.15
C THR A 359 4.45 -5.85 5.86
N THR A 360 5.04 -7.01 5.63
CA THR A 360 4.31 -8.27 5.63
C THR A 360 4.08 -8.67 7.07
N ARG A 361 2.83 -8.90 7.48
CA ARG A 361 2.59 -9.70 8.68
C ARG A 361 2.78 -11.14 8.27
N ASP A 362 3.89 -11.75 8.68
CA ASP A 362 3.98 -13.20 8.80
C ASP A 362 2.70 -13.66 9.51
N GLU A 363 1.92 -14.54 8.89
CA GLU A 363 0.67 -14.98 9.51
C GLU A 363 0.96 -15.53 10.90
N LEU A 364 0.20 -15.01 11.87
CA LEU A 364 0.04 -15.69 13.13
C LEU A 364 -0.56 -17.07 12.82
N PRO A 365 0.09 -18.18 13.18
CA PRO A 365 -0.39 -19.53 12.87
C PRO A 365 -1.81 -19.76 13.37
N THR A 366 -2.54 -20.65 12.70
CA THR A 366 -3.71 -21.26 13.30
C THR A 366 -3.25 -22.34 14.27
N ILE A 367 -3.66 -22.24 15.53
CA ILE A 367 -3.20 -23.12 16.60
C ILE A 367 -4.36 -23.99 17.06
N ILE A 368 -4.18 -25.31 17.16
CA ILE A 368 -5.18 -26.22 17.75
C ILE A 368 -4.60 -26.76 19.06
N ALA A 369 -5.35 -26.61 20.15
CA ALA A 369 -4.88 -26.91 21.50
C ALA A 369 -6.00 -27.42 22.42
N ASP A 370 -5.65 -28.11 23.50
CA ASP A 370 -6.60 -28.56 24.51
C ASP A 370 -7.16 -27.38 25.31
N SER A 371 -8.49 -27.29 25.44
CA SER A 371 -9.16 -26.28 26.28
C SER A 371 -8.90 -26.42 27.78
N ARG A 372 -8.29 -27.51 28.26
CA ARG A 372 -7.95 -27.73 29.68
C ARG A 372 -6.58 -27.18 30.07
N MET A 373 -5.86 -26.58 29.13
CA MET A 373 -4.64 -25.83 29.44
C MET A 373 -4.90 -24.77 30.53
N PRO A 374 -3.90 -24.45 31.37
CA PRO A 374 -4.00 -23.34 32.32
C PRO A 374 -4.33 -22.01 31.63
N GLU A 375 -5.09 -21.14 32.30
CA GLU A 375 -5.57 -19.88 31.70
C GLU A 375 -4.42 -18.95 31.26
N GLU A 376 -3.32 -18.92 32.02
CA GLU A 376 -2.14 -18.17 31.64
C GLU A 376 -1.50 -18.71 30.35
N ALA A 377 -1.39 -20.04 30.24
CA ALA A 377 -0.90 -20.69 29.03
C ALA A 377 -1.80 -20.39 27.82
N LYS A 378 -3.13 -20.41 27.99
CA LYS A 378 -4.08 -20.01 26.94
C LYS A 378 -3.89 -18.57 26.51
N LYS A 379 -3.72 -17.65 27.47
CA LYS A 379 -3.50 -16.22 27.20
C LYS A 379 -2.22 -16.00 26.39
N ASN A 380 -1.13 -16.68 26.75
CA ASN A 380 0.13 -16.56 26.05
C ASN A 380 0.10 -17.25 24.68
N LEU A 381 -0.59 -18.39 24.55
CA LEU A 381 -0.78 -19.06 23.27
C LEU A 381 -1.58 -18.20 22.27
N LYS A 382 -2.60 -17.47 22.74
CA LYS A 382 -3.37 -16.50 21.92
C LYS A 382 -2.53 -15.33 21.40
N LYS A 383 -1.39 -15.03 22.02
CA LYS A 383 -0.45 -14.03 21.48
C LYS A 383 0.38 -14.58 20.32
N LEU A 384 0.53 -15.91 20.26
CA LEU A 384 1.30 -16.60 19.23
C LEU A 384 0.48 -16.90 17.99
N GLY A 385 -0.85 -17.00 18.09
CA GLY A 385 -1.72 -16.96 16.93
C GLY A 385 -3.19 -17.22 17.17
N ASN A 386 -3.92 -17.60 16.11
CA ASN A 386 -5.36 -17.81 16.17
C ASN A 386 -5.67 -19.19 16.75
N VAL A 387 -6.08 -19.24 18.03
CA VAL A 387 -6.22 -20.51 18.77
C VAL A 387 -7.64 -21.07 18.71
N LEU A 388 -7.76 -22.31 18.24
CA LEU A 388 -8.96 -23.14 18.28
C LEU A 388 -8.83 -24.18 19.40
N PHE A 389 -9.45 -23.89 20.55
CA PHE A 389 -9.45 -24.83 21.67
C PHE A 389 -10.45 -25.97 21.47
N ILE A 390 -10.02 -27.21 21.69
CA ILE A 390 -10.89 -28.39 21.72
C ILE A 390 -11.46 -28.55 23.13
N ASN A 391 -12.79 -28.58 23.26
CA ASN A 391 -13.46 -28.89 24.53
C ASN A 391 -13.55 -30.41 24.73
N PRO A 392 -13.54 -30.91 25.98
CA PRO A 392 -13.66 -32.34 26.25
C PRO A 392 -14.86 -32.96 25.53
N THR A 393 -14.61 -34.05 24.83
CA THR A 393 -15.63 -34.81 24.08
C THR A 393 -16.01 -36.09 24.82
N SER A 394 -17.14 -36.70 24.46
CA SER A 394 -17.55 -38.02 24.94
C SER A 394 -17.00 -39.18 24.10
N VAL A 395 -16.11 -38.91 23.13
CA VAL A 395 -15.58 -39.91 22.19
C VAL A 395 -14.58 -40.84 22.88
N THR A 396 -13.70 -40.29 23.71
CA THR A 396 -12.64 -41.02 24.41
C THR A 396 -12.79 -40.88 25.94
N TYR A 397 -11.92 -41.56 26.69
CA TYR A 397 -11.88 -41.41 28.15
C TYR A 397 -11.32 -40.04 28.57
N ASN A 398 -11.69 -39.60 29.78
CA ASN A 398 -11.55 -38.20 30.22
C ASN A 398 -10.14 -37.62 30.01
N SER A 399 -9.07 -38.34 30.35
CA SER A 399 -7.70 -37.80 30.29
C SER A 399 -7.31 -37.27 28.91
N ILE A 400 -7.83 -37.82 27.81
CA ILE A 400 -7.48 -37.43 26.43
C ILE A 400 -8.67 -36.85 25.64
N ALA A 401 -9.77 -36.54 26.32
CA ALA A 401 -11.05 -36.17 25.71
C ALA A 401 -11.01 -34.90 24.84
N SER A 402 -10.00 -34.06 25.02
CA SER A 402 -9.78 -32.82 24.27
C SER A 402 -8.38 -32.71 23.66
N HIS A 403 -7.60 -33.79 23.64
CA HIS A 403 -6.27 -33.81 23.05
C HIS A 403 -6.34 -33.65 21.52
N PRO A 404 -5.65 -32.66 20.93
CA PRO A 404 -5.60 -32.50 19.47
C PRO A 404 -5.03 -33.71 18.72
N ASP A 405 -3.95 -34.31 19.23
CA ASP A 405 -3.26 -35.46 18.60
C ASP A 405 -4.07 -36.77 18.60
N ILE A 406 -5.26 -36.78 19.19
CA ILE A 406 -6.22 -37.88 19.10
C ILE A 406 -7.06 -37.77 17.83
N PHE A 407 -7.41 -36.55 17.43
CA PHE A 407 -8.34 -36.29 16.32
C PHE A 407 -7.65 -35.83 15.04
N PHE A 408 -6.41 -35.34 15.13
CA PHE A 408 -5.70 -34.69 14.04
C PHE A 408 -4.29 -35.26 13.88
N PHE A 409 -3.86 -35.32 12.62
CA PHE A 409 -2.50 -35.60 12.20
C PHE A 409 -2.02 -34.48 11.27
N GLN A 410 -0.81 -33.98 11.50
CA GLN A 410 -0.22 -32.90 10.70
C GLN A 410 0.65 -33.46 9.57
N LYS A 411 0.37 -33.01 8.34
CA LYS A 411 1.19 -33.29 7.16
C LYS A 411 1.47 -31.98 6.43
N ASP A 412 2.68 -31.46 6.57
CA ASP A 412 3.09 -30.20 5.95
C ASP A 412 2.08 -29.07 6.24
N ASP A 413 1.45 -28.52 5.20
CA ASP A 413 0.42 -27.48 5.22
C ASP A 413 -1.01 -28.01 5.44
N ALA A 414 -1.19 -29.33 5.54
CA ALA A 414 -2.48 -30.00 5.66
C ALA A 414 -2.70 -30.65 7.03
N LEU A 415 -3.96 -30.77 7.42
CA LEU A 415 -4.39 -31.59 8.55
C LEU A 415 -5.25 -32.75 8.07
N ILE A 416 -4.82 -33.96 8.42
CA ILE A 416 -5.65 -35.16 8.29
C ILE A 416 -6.45 -35.29 9.58
N TYR A 417 -7.78 -35.41 9.50
CA TYR A 417 -8.66 -35.43 10.68
C TYR A 417 -9.58 -36.64 10.72
N ALA A 418 -9.93 -37.09 11.92
CA ALA A 418 -10.87 -38.18 12.13
C ALA A 418 -12.30 -37.83 11.68
N PRO A 419 -13.06 -38.73 11.02
CA PRO A 419 -14.45 -38.46 10.61
C PRO A 419 -15.35 -38.01 11.76
N ASN A 420 -15.10 -38.52 12.97
CA ASN A 420 -15.82 -38.17 14.18
C ASN A 420 -15.13 -37.07 15.03
N ALA A 421 -14.19 -36.31 14.45
CA ALA A 421 -13.57 -35.16 15.09
C ALA A 421 -14.60 -34.07 15.44
N PRO A 422 -14.32 -33.19 16.44
CA PRO A 422 -15.25 -32.15 16.86
C PRO A 422 -15.72 -31.24 15.71
N LYS A 423 -17.00 -31.37 15.31
CA LYS A 423 -17.59 -30.65 14.16
C LYS A 423 -17.38 -29.13 14.20
N ARG A 424 -17.39 -28.54 15.41
CA ARG A 424 -17.12 -27.10 15.60
C ARG A 424 -15.72 -26.73 15.10
N ILE A 425 -14.71 -27.53 15.42
CA ILE A 425 -13.31 -27.26 15.05
C ILE A 425 -13.14 -27.40 13.55
N ILE A 426 -13.68 -28.47 12.95
CA ILE A 426 -13.66 -28.67 11.50
C ILE A 426 -14.34 -27.50 10.77
N LYS A 427 -15.47 -27.00 11.28
CA LYS A 427 -16.16 -25.84 10.70
C LYS A 427 -15.31 -24.58 10.74
N GLU A 428 -14.63 -24.30 11.85
CA GLU A 428 -13.75 -23.13 11.96
C GLU A 428 -12.51 -23.26 11.08
N LEU A 429 -11.88 -24.44 11.02
CA LEU A 429 -10.74 -24.71 10.13
C LEU A 429 -11.12 -24.53 8.64
N LYS A 430 -12.32 -24.98 8.22
CA LYS A 430 -12.86 -24.75 6.87
C LYS A 430 -13.04 -23.25 6.57
N LYS A 431 -13.56 -22.46 7.51
CA LYS A 431 -13.69 -21.00 7.34
C LYS A 431 -12.33 -20.31 7.17
N LEU A 432 -11.31 -20.80 7.87
CA LEU A 432 -9.94 -20.30 7.79
C LEU A 432 -9.21 -20.73 6.51
N LYS A 433 -9.86 -21.54 5.66
CA LYS A 433 -9.31 -22.13 4.42
C LYS A 433 -8.09 -23.02 4.65
N ILE A 434 -8.02 -23.67 5.83
CA ILE A 434 -7.00 -24.67 6.13
C ILE A 434 -7.24 -25.90 5.25
N LYS A 435 -6.17 -26.49 4.71
CA LYS A 435 -6.24 -27.69 3.88
C LYS A 435 -6.55 -28.89 4.77
N LEU A 436 -7.76 -29.42 4.64
CA LEU A 436 -8.25 -30.53 5.44
C LEU A 436 -8.45 -31.77 4.59
N ILE A 437 -8.00 -32.91 5.11
CA ILE A 437 -8.17 -34.22 4.51
C ILE A 437 -8.87 -35.11 5.54
N GLU A 438 -10.01 -35.68 5.17
CA GLU A 438 -10.71 -36.60 6.07
C GLU A 438 -10.03 -37.98 6.04
N GLY A 439 -9.75 -38.54 7.21
CA GLY A 439 -9.26 -39.91 7.35
C GLY A 439 -10.37 -40.95 7.18
N LYS A 440 -10.04 -42.24 7.34
CA LYS A 440 -10.98 -43.35 7.16
C LYS A 440 -11.44 -44.00 8.47
N LYS A 441 -10.62 -43.95 9.52
CA LYS A 441 -10.90 -44.56 10.83
C LYS A 441 -11.51 -43.53 11.77
N GLU A 442 -12.62 -43.90 12.41
CA GLU A 442 -13.11 -43.14 13.55
C GLU A 442 -12.26 -43.39 14.80
N VAL A 443 -12.18 -42.39 15.68
CA VAL A 443 -11.57 -42.54 17.01
C VAL A 443 -12.55 -43.26 17.92
N GLY A 444 -12.12 -44.36 18.53
CA GLY A 444 -12.94 -45.16 19.47
C GLY A 444 -12.74 -44.79 20.94
N LYS A 445 -13.45 -45.49 21.84
CA LYS A 445 -13.50 -45.16 23.28
C LYS A 445 -12.29 -45.64 24.09
N LYS A 446 -11.62 -46.71 23.64
CA LYS A 446 -10.57 -47.40 24.39
C LYS A 446 -9.37 -47.68 23.50
N TYR A 447 -8.20 -47.83 24.11
CA TYR A 447 -7.00 -48.27 23.41
C TYR A 447 -7.21 -49.68 22.81
N PRO A 448 -6.77 -49.94 21.55
CA PRO A 448 -5.99 -49.07 20.66
C PRO A 448 -6.83 -48.22 19.68
N GLU A 449 -8.16 -48.21 19.79
CA GLU A 449 -9.03 -47.45 18.88
C GLU A 449 -8.88 -45.92 19.04
N THR A 450 -8.23 -45.47 20.11
CA THR A 450 -7.96 -44.05 20.40
C THR A 450 -6.76 -43.47 19.66
N VAL A 451 -5.91 -44.30 19.05
CA VAL A 451 -4.62 -43.87 18.49
C VAL A 451 -4.46 -43.77 16.97
N PRO A 452 -5.45 -43.98 16.08
CA PRO A 452 -5.21 -43.97 14.63
C PRO A 452 -4.49 -42.74 14.05
N TYR A 453 -4.67 -41.57 14.66
CA TYR A 453 -4.08 -40.29 14.23
C TYR A 453 -2.83 -39.88 15.04
N ASN A 454 -2.50 -40.62 16.11
CA ASN A 454 -1.44 -40.26 17.06
C ASN A 454 -0.04 -40.67 16.56
N ALA A 455 0.26 -40.31 15.30
CA ALA A 455 1.48 -40.63 14.57
C ALA A 455 2.38 -39.40 14.41
N VAL A 456 3.65 -39.62 14.06
CA VAL A 456 4.59 -38.55 13.72
C VAL A 456 5.03 -38.69 12.27
N GLY A 457 4.77 -37.67 11.46
CA GLY A 457 5.31 -37.56 10.11
C GLY A 457 6.35 -36.45 10.03
N ILE A 458 7.44 -36.68 9.29
CA ILE A 458 8.47 -35.67 9.01
C ILE A 458 9.15 -36.01 7.67
N GLY A 459 9.20 -35.03 6.76
CA GLY A 459 9.63 -35.30 5.38
C GLY A 459 8.80 -36.43 4.76
N ASN A 460 9.45 -37.41 4.13
CA ASN A 460 8.78 -38.61 3.59
C ASN A 460 8.71 -39.80 4.58
N LEU A 461 8.97 -39.58 5.87
CA LEU A 461 8.98 -40.61 6.91
C LEU A 461 7.78 -40.51 7.85
N LEU A 462 7.12 -41.65 8.08
CA LEU A 462 6.08 -41.85 9.09
C LEU A 462 6.58 -42.77 10.22
N ILE A 463 6.29 -42.41 11.46
CA ILE A 463 6.62 -43.20 12.65
C ILE A 463 5.34 -43.41 13.47
N HIS A 464 4.91 -44.66 13.59
CA HIS A 464 3.73 -45.05 14.39
C HIS A 464 3.65 -46.56 14.58
N ASN A 465 2.65 -47.02 15.35
CA ASN A 465 2.20 -48.40 15.30
C ASN A 465 1.33 -48.60 14.06
N LEU A 466 1.94 -49.12 12.98
CA LEU A 466 1.34 -49.19 11.64
C LEU A 466 0.08 -50.05 11.57
N LYS A 467 -0.12 -50.95 12.54
CA LYS A 467 -1.35 -51.75 12.67
C LYS A 467 -2.57 -50.88 12.97
N HIS A 468 -2.36 -49.77 13.67
CA HIS A 468 -3.44 -48.92 14.19
C HIS A 468 -3.58 -47.61 13.42
N THR A 469 -2.58 -47.18 12.67
CA THR A 469 -2.59 -45.95 11.86
C THR A 469 -3.75 -45.92 10.87
N ASP A 470 -4.32 -44.74 10.66
CA ASP A 470 -5.29 -44.47 9.59
C ASP A 470 -4.69 -44.68 8.19
N GLU A 471 -5.46 -45.27 7.27
CA GLU A 471 -4.99 -45.59 5.92
C GLU A 471 -4.61 -44.34 5.12
N THR A 472 -5.30 -43.21 5.31
CA THR A 472 -5.00 -41.95 4.62
C THR A 472 -3.65 -41.39 5.06
N ILE A 473 -3.27 -41.60 6.34
CA ILE A 473 -1.94 -41.26 6.85
C ILE A 473 -0.90 -42.23 6.30
N LEU A 474 -1.15 -43.54 6.34
CA LEU A 474 -0.21 -44.56 5.83
C LEU A 474 0.12 -44.35 4.36
N SER A 475 -0.88 -44.09 3.51
CA SER A 475 -0.67 -43.85 2.08
C SER A 475 -0.05 -42.49 1.76
N SER A 476 0.08 -41.60 2.76
CA SER A 476 0.62 -40.25 2.57
C SER A 476 2.14 -40.17 2.66
N TYR A 477 2.82 -41.25 3.09
CA TYR A 477 4.27 -41.31 3.31
C TYR A 477 4.87 -42.55 2.63
N GLU A 478 6.06 -42.40 2.08
CA GLU A 478 6.77 -43.47 1.37
C GLU A 478 7.50 -44.42 2.33
N ASN A 479 8.11 -43.88 3.38
CA ASN A 479 8.93 -44.62 4.33
C ASN A 479 8.23 -44.71 5.68
N HIS A 480 8.25 -45.89 6.30
CA HIS A 480 7.59 -46.12 7.60
C HIS A 480 8.55 -46.77 8.61
N ILE A 481 8.52 -46.28 9.85
CA ILE A 481 9.13 -46.95 11.01
C ILE A 481 8.01 -47.42 11.92
N ASN A 482 7.88 -48.74 12.06
CA ASN A 482 6.90 -49.35 12.94
C ASN A 482 7.39 -49.38 14.38
N VAL A 483 6.67 -48.71 15.30
CA VAL A 483 6.92 -48.76 16.75
C VAL A 483 5.76 -49.47 17.46
N ASN A 484 6.02 -50.10 18.62
CA ASN A 484 4.94 -50.75 19.39
C ASN A 484 4.00 -49.71 20.08
N GLN A 485 4.51 -48.51 20.34
CA GLN A 485 3.80 -47.45 21.04
C GLN A 485 2.65 -46.87 20.20
N GLY A 486 1.40 -47.04 20.62
CA GLY A 486 0.25 -46.47 19.91
C GLY A 486 0.13 -44.96 20.09
N TYR A 487 0.40 -44.43 21.28
CA TYR A 487 0.41 -42.97 21.53
C TYR A 487 1.75 -42.37 21.10
N THR A 488 2.12 -42.56 19.83
CA THR A 488 3.44 -42.14 19.32
C THR A 488 3.60 -40.64 19.36
N ARG A 489 2.63 -39.84 18.90
CA ARG A 489 2.75 -38.37 18.92
C ARG A 489 2.84 -37.80 20.34
N CYS A 490 2.12 -38.37 21.30
CA CYS A 490 2.28 -37.97 22.71
C CYS A 490 3.69 -38.29 23.24
N ASN A 491 4.33 -39.35 22.73
CA ASN A 491 5.65 -39.82 23.17
C ASN A 491 6.82 -39.35 22.33
N LEU A 492 6.59 -38.79 21.14
CA LEU A 492 7.63 -38.48 20.16
C LEU A 492 7.32 -37.14 19.48
N LEU A 493 8.31 -36.25 19.55
CA LEU A 493 8.33 -34.99 18.81
C LEU A 493 9.48 -35.02 17.81
N ALA A 494 9.19 -34.74 16.54
CA ALA A 494 10.21 -34.40 15.55
C ALA A 494 10.42 -32.88 15.57
N LEU A 495 11.66 -32.42 15.78
CA LEU A 495 12.04 -31.02 15.56
C LEU A 495 12.38 -30.80 14.08
N ASN A 496 13.08 -31.76 13.49
CA ASN A 496 13.40 -31.86 12.06
C ASN A 496 13.70 -33.33 11.72
N GLU A 497 14.05 -33.63 10.46
CA GLU A 497 14.34 -35.00 9.99
C GLU A 497 15.48 -35.71 10.74
N LYS A 498 16.32 -34.98 11.48
CA LYS A 498 17.51 -35.49 12.17
C LYS A 498 17.46 -35.35 13.69
N ALA A 499 16.42 -34.75 14.27
CA ALA A 499 16.37 -34.42 15.68
C ALA A 499 15.01 -34.72 16.29
N PHE A 500 14.99 -35.65 17.25
CA PHE A 500 13.78 -36.14 17.91
C PHE A 500 13.88 -36.04 19.42
N ILE A 501 12.76 -35.74 20.08
CA ILE A 501 12.61 -35.79 21.54
C ILE A 501 11.57 -36.85 21.87
N THR A 502 11.87 -37.76 22.80
CA THR A 502 10.95 -38.82 23.19
C THR A 502 10.93 -39.09 24.68
N SER A 503 9.78 -39.53 25.19
CA SER A 503 9.63 -40.06 26.55
C SER A 503 9.55 -41.59 26.59
N ASP A 504 9.78 -42.27 25.46
CA ASP A 504 9.75 -43.72 25.32
C ASP A 504 11.15 -44.28 24.96
N LEU A 505 11.71 -45.12 25.84
CA LEU A 505 13.04 -45.71 25.66
C LEU A 505 13.11 -46.67 24.46
N ALA A 506 12.01 -47.35 24.11
CA ALA A 506 11.98 -48.25 22.96
C ALA A 506 12.02 -47.45 21.66
N ILE A 507 11.24 -46.37 21.57
CA ILE A 507 11.31 -45.43 20.44
C ILE A 507 12.72 -44.83 20.33
N SER A 508 13.31 -44.41 21.46
CA SER A 508 14.66 -43.86 21.49
C SER A 508 15.70 -44.81 20.90
N ARG A 509 15.71 -46.07 21.35
CA ARG A 509 16.63 -47.11 20.84
C ARG A 509 16.41 -47.39 19.36
N GLN A 510 15.15 -47.45 18.94
CA GLN A 510 14.80 -47.74 17.55
C GLN A 510 15.28 -46.64 16.61
N LEU A 511 15.08 -45.38 16.95
CA LEU A 511 15.56 -44.24 16.16
C LEU A 511 17.08 -44.12 16.19
N SER A 512 17.74 -44.40 17.31
CA SER A 512 19.20 -44.44 17.38
C SER A 512 19.81 -45.58 16.55
N ALA A 513 19.11 -46.71 16.39
CA ALA A 513 19.58 -47.83 15.58
C ALA A 513 19.59 -47.53 14.07
N VAL A 514 18.71 -46.63 13.59
CA VAL A 514 18.67 -46.18 12.18
C VAL A 514 20.02 -45.58 11.73
N ASN A 515 20.77 -44.97 12.67
CA ASN A 515 22.11 -44.43 12.42
C ASN A 515 23.15 -45.48 12.05
N SER A 516 22.90 -46.75 12.38
CA SER A 516 23.83 -47.85 12.13
C SER A 516 23.68 -48.42 10.71
N GLN A 517 22.68 -47.98 9.95
CA GLN A 517 22.31 -48.55 8.64
C GLN A 517 22.49 -47.59 7.44
N SER A 518 22.74 -46.29 7.66
CA SER A 518 22.88 -45.30 6.57
C SER A 518 24.09 -44.38 6.79
N GLN A 519 24.98 -44.32 5.80
CA GLN A 519 26.26 -43.58 5.87
C GLN A 519 26.16 -42.06 5.74
N SER A 520 24.97 -41.46 5.61
CA SER A 520 24.86 -40.06 5.18
C SER A 520 24.30 -39.06 6.22
N SER A 521 23.71 -39.49 7.35
CA SER A 521 23.38 -38.55 8.44
C SER A 521 22.99 -39.23 9.76
N THR A 522 23.59 -38.78 10.87
CA THR A 522 23.26 -39.24 12.24
C THR A 522 22.00 -38.53 12.78
N VAL A 523 20.94 -39.29 13.03
CA VAL A 523 19.76 -38.91 13.80
C VAL A 523 20.11 -38.76 15.28
N LYS A 524 19.81 -37.61 15.87
CA LYS A 524 19.96 -37.32 17.29
C LYS A 524 18.64 -37.51 18.00
N VAL A 525 18.67 -38.20 19.14
CA VAL A 525 17.47 -38.45 19.96
C VAL A 525 17.75 -38.02 21.39
N LEU A 526 16.90 -37.14 21.93
CA LEU A 526 16.89 -36.79 23.35
C LEU A 526 15.78 -37.57 24.05
N TYR A 527 16.14 -38.25 25.14
CA TYR A 527 15.18 -38.88 26.04
C TYR A 527 14.87 -37.96 27.22
N ILE A 528 13.59 -37.84 27.59
CA ILE A 528 13.13 -37.09 28.78
C ILE A 528 12.24 -38.01 29.63
N ASP A 529 12.60 -38.22 30.90
CA ASP A 529 11.82 -39.05 31.84
C ASP A 529 10.43 -38.42 32.08
N PRO A 530 9.33 -39.15 31.80
CA PRO A 530 7.99 -38.58 31.88
C PRO A 530 7.49 -38.35 33.31
N LYS A 531 8.19 -38.80 34.37
CA LYS A 531 7.72 -38.71 35.77
C LYS A 531 7.35 -37.30 36.24
N GLN A 532 7.92 -36.25 35.64
CA GLN A 532 7.66 -34.85 36.02
C GLN A 532 6.52 -34.21 35.21
N ILE A 533 5.89 -34.98 34.31
CA ILE A 533 4.84 -34.49 33.42
C ILE A 533 3.47 -34.88 33.96
N LYS A 534 2.58 -33.91 34.10
CA LYS A 534 1.24 -34.10 34.65
C LYS A 534 0.24 -34.41 33.54
N LEU A 535 -0.59 -35.43 33.79
CA LEU A 535 -1.79 -35.74 33.00
C LEU A 535 -2.88 -36.24 33.95
N GLU A 536 -4.00 -35.53 34.01
CA GLU A 536 -5.05 -35.83 34.97
C GLU A 536 -5.67 -37.23 34.74
N GLY A 537 -5.79 -38.01 35.81
CA GLY A 537 -6.31 -39.38 35.77
C GLY A 537 -5.30 -40.43 35.29
N GLN A 538 -4.04 -40.06 35.04
CA GLN A 538 -2.94 -40.96 34.69
C GLN A 538 -1.78 -40.82 35.67
N ARG A 539 -0.86 -41.80 35.67
CA ARG A 539 0.35 -41.76 36.52
C ARG A 539 1.26 -40.57 36.15
N ASN A 540 1.40 -40.31 34.86
CA ASN A 540 2.19 -39.23 34.28
C ASN A 540 1.73 -39.00 32.84
N GLY A 541 1.97 -37.80 32.31
CA GLY A 541 1.90 -37.51 30.88
C GLY A 541 3.25 -37.75 30.19
N PHE A 542 3.44 -37.14 29.03
CA PHE A 542 4.68 -37.22 28.25
C PHE A 542 5.17 -35.83 27.82
N PHE A 543 6.49 -35.64 27.75
CA PHE A 543 7.05 -34.32 27.42
C PHE A 543 6.64 -33.85 26.00
N PRO A 544 6.70 -34.69 24.95
CA PRO A 544 6.20 -34.31 23.62
C PRO A 544 4.72 -33.91 23.60
N GLY A 545 3.87 -34.54 24.41
CA GLY A 545 2.47 -34.17 24.57
C GLY A 545 2.23 -32.78 25.19
N CYS A 546 3.24 -32.20 25.84
CA CYS A 546 3.21 -30.82 26.33
C CYS A 546 3.53 -29.79 25.24
N CYS A 547 4.01 -30.24 24.07
CA CYS A 547 4.77 -29.42 23.14
C CYS A 547 4.07 -29.20 21.80
N GLY A 548 4.48 -28.13 21.11
CA GLY A 548 4.30 -27.97 19.68
C GLY A 548 5.49 -27.28 19.06
N VAL A 549 5.60 -27.39 17.74
CA VAL A 549 6.72 -26.81 16.97
C VAL A 549 6.17 -25.84 15.95
N TRP A 550 6.72 -24.62 15.95
CA TRP A 550 6.40 -23.61 14.95
C TRP A 550 7.67 -22.86 14.52
N LYS A 551 7.99 -22.95 13.22
CA LYS A 551 9.28 -22.48 12.67
C LYS A 551 10.42 -23.07 13.49
N ASN A 552 11.28 -22.22 14.07
CA ASN A 552 12.43 -22.61 14.90
C ASN A 552 12.13 -22.51 16.40
N ASN A 553 10.88 -22.69 16.84
CA ASN A 553 10.50 -22.60 18.24
C ASN A 553 9.85 -23.90 18.72
N LEU A 554 10.33 -24.40 19.85
CA LEU A 554 9.64 -25.39 20.67
C LEU A 554 8.77 -24.65 21.69
N ILE A 555 7.46 -24.75 21.55
CA ILE A 555 6.49 -24.16 22.46
C ILE A 555 6.04 -25.22 23.47
N VAL A 556 6.12 -24.92 24.76
CA VAL A 556 5.87 -25.88 25.85
C VAL A 556 4.77 -25.38 26.80
N CYS A 557 3.80 -26.24 27.10
CA CYS A 557 2.79 -26.00 28.13
C CYS A 557 3.36 -26.25 29.54
N GLY A 558 3.99 -25.22 30.12
CA GLY A 558 4.60 -25.24 31.45
C GLY A 558 6.04 -24.75 31.43
N SER A 559 6.69 -24.83 32.59
CA SER A 559 8.10 -24.47 32.72
C SER A 559 8.99 -25.69 32.84
N THR A 560 10.09 -25.68 32.09
CA THR A 560 11.14 -26.70 32.09
C THR A 560 12.18 -26.47 33.19
N LYS A 561 12.05 -25.40 34.00
CA LYS A 561 13.03 -25.01 35.04
C LYS A 561 13.38 -26.15 36.02
N ASN A 562 12.41 -27.00 36.32
CA ASN A 562 12.55 -28.10 37.27
C ASN A 562 12.78 -29.46 36.60
N LEU A 563 12.85 -29.52 35.27
CA LEU A 563 13.07 -30.76 34.54
C LEU A 563 14.49 -31.26 34.83
N LYS A 564 14.64 -32.55 35.16
CA LYS A 564 15.96 -33.15 35.41
C LYS A 564 16.87 -33.01 34.19
N GLU A 565 16.32 -33.19 33.00
CA GLU A 565 17.01 -33.12 31.71
C GLU A 565 17.04 -31.69 31.13
N LYS A 566 16.85 -30.65 31.93
CA LYS A 566 16.78 -29.26 31.46
C LYS A 566 18.05 -28.85 30.72
N THR A 567 19.23 -29.16 31.26
CA THR A 567 20.51 -28.81 30.65
C THR A 567 20.71 -29.52 29.31
N GLU A 568 20.34 -30.81 29.23
CA GLU A 568 20.38 -31.60 28.01
C GLU A 568 19.39 -31.07 26.96
N LEU A 569 18.17 -30.70 27.37
CA LEU A 569 17.16 -30.11 26.50
C LEU A 569 17.65 -28.79 25.89
N ASP A 570 18.16 -27.87 26.71
CA ASP A 570 18.65 -26.57 26.22
C ASP A 570 19.79 -26.73 25.23
N LYS A 571 20.73 -27.62 25.53
CA LYS A 571 21.82 -27.96 24.62
C LYS A 571 21.28 -28.58 23.33
N PHE A 572 20.35 -29.52 23.42
CA PHE A 572 19.76 -30.19 22.26
C PHE A 572 19.02 -29.24 21.34
N LEU A 573 18.25 -28.29 21.89
CA LEU A 573 17.56 -27.27 21.09
C LEU A 573 18.56 -26.32 20.41
N LYS A 574 19.56 -25.85 21.16
CA LYS A 574 20.61 -24.99 20.62
C LYS A 574 21.39 -25.65 19.49
N ASP A 575 21.80 -26.91 19.66
CA ASP A 575 22.54 -27.69 18.65
C ASP A 575 21.72 -27.94 17.38
N ASN A 576 20.39 -27.75 17.42
CA ASN A 576 19.48 -27.94 16.30
C ASN A 576 18.81 -26.63 15.84
N ASN A 577 19.27 -25.46 16.31
CA ASN A 577 18.74 -24.14 15.97
C ASN A 577 17.27 -23.91 16.34
N PHE A 578 16.85 -24.40 17.51
CA PHE A 578 15.53 -24.15 18.09
C PHE A 578 15.61 -23.26 19.34
N ASN A 579 14.63 -22.38 19.50
CA ASN A 579 14.37 -21.62 20.72
C ASN A 579 13.33 -22.33 21.58
N LEU A 580 13.40 -22.15 22.89
CA LEU A 580 12.39 -22.63 23.83
C LEU A 580 11.43 -21.48 24.21
N ILE A 581 10.13 -21.73 24.10
CA ILE A 581 9.07 -20.81 24.55
C ILE A 581 8.20 -21.53 25.57
N GLU A 582 8.25 -21.08 26.82
CA GLU A 582 7.41 -21.60 27.90
C GLU A 582 6.13 -20.77 28.01
N LEU A 583 4.96 -21.42 27.94
CA LEU A 583 3.69 -20.72 27.90
C LEU A 583 3.29 -20.10 29.25
N TYR A 584 3.84 -20.58 30.37
CA TYR A 584 3.62 -20.02 31.70
C TYR A 584 4.61 -20.62 32.71
N ASP A 585 4.79 -19.98 33.87
CA ASP A 585 5.62 -20.50 34.94
C ASP A 585 4.85 -21.48 35.86
N GLY A 586 4.84 -22.77 35.50
CA GLY A 586 4.18 -23.81 36.29
C GLY A 586 4.54 -25.24 35.87
N GLU A 587 3.73 -26.21 36.31
CA GLU A 587 3.96 -27.64 36.02
C GLU A 587 3.89 -27.92 34.50
N LEU A 588 4.68 -28.87 34.02
CA LEU A 588 4.55 -29.38 32.65
C LEU A 588 3.29 -30.23 32.56
N ILE A 589 2.37 -29.84 31.67
CA ILE A 589 1.08 -30.52 31.49
C ILE A 589 0.99 -31.07 30.08
N ASP A 590 0.72 -32.37 29.97
CA ASP A 590 0.42 -33.03 28.70
C ASP A 590 -0.97 -32.60 28.23
N VAL A 591 -1.02 -32.00 27.05
CA VAL A 591 -2.21 -31.37 26.46
C VAL A 591 -2.54 -31.97 25.10
N GLY A 592 -1.97 -33.15 24.78
CA GLY A 592 -2.20 -33.81 23.50
C GLY A 592 -1.55 -33.12 22.32
N SER A 593 -0.36 -32.55 22.56
CA SER A 593 0.40 -31.75 21.62
C SER A 593 -0.28 -30.44 21.20
N ILE A 594 0.52 -29.47 20.78
CA ILE A 594 0.03 -28.18 20.23
C ILE A 594 0.31 -28.18 18.73
N PHE A 595 -0.75 -28.06 17.93
CA PHE A 595 -0.65 -28.08 16.46
C PHE A 595 -0.62 -26.65 15.93
N PHE A 596 0.24 -26.41 14.95
CA PHE A 596 0.38 -25.12 14.27
C PHE A 596 0.19 -25.34 12.77
N ASN A 597 -0.69 -24.58 12.13
CA ASN A 597 -0.88 -24.57 10.68
C ASN A 597 -0.67 -23.17 10.11
#